data_AF-A0A0D0CU48-F1
#
_entry.id   AF-A0A0D0CU48-F1
#
_cell.length_a   1.000
_cell.length_b   1.000
_cell.length_c   1.000
_cell.angle_alpha   90.00
_cell.angle_beta   90.00
_cell.angle_gamma   90.00
#
_symmetry.space_group_name_H-M   'P 1'
#
loop_
_entity.id
_entity.type
_entity.pdbx_description
1 polymer ?
#
loop_
_entity_poly.entity_id
_entity_poly.type
_entity_poly.pdbx_seq_one_letter_code
_entity_poly.pdbx_strand_id
1 'polypeptide(L)'
;PHIIRSQTHTQEVFGVRPCLWQLKVAEAILKREKDVLCMAGTGMGKTLMFWIPLLFRPEGIQIVVTPLHLLGKQNAESLARAGIQAIPISSETETPANFHVSHLSLYYRNYTYLRETTRPSAPFVIEWS
;
A
#
# COMPACT_ATOMS: atom_id res chain seq x y z
N PRO A 1 17.88 -0.72 17.00
CA PRO A 1 16.40 -0.70 17.15
C PRO A 1 15.71 -0.15 15.89
N HIS A 2 15.08 -1.03 15.09
CA HIS A 2 14.47 -0.69 13.79
C HIS A 2 13.36 0.38 13.88
N ILE A 3 12.70 0.51 15.02
CA ILE A 3 11.56 1.41 15.24
C ILE A 3 11.98 2.89 15.27
N ILE A 4 13.09 3.25 15.93
CA ILE A 4 13.53 4.66 16.03
C ILE A 4 13.94 5.18 14.65
N ARG A 5 14.73 4.38 13.92
CA ARG A 5 15.12 4.69 12.53
C ARG A 5 13.89 4.83 11.62
N SER A 6 12.88 3.99 11.81
CA SER A 6 11.59 4.09 11.10
C SER A 6 10.85 5.38 11.40
N GLN A 7 10.82 5.85 12.65
CA GLN A 7 10.20 7.14 12.98
C GLN A 7 10.93 8.31 12.31
N THR A 8 12.26 8.34 12.40
CA THR A 8 13.08 9.42 11.84
C THR A 8 12.92 9.52 10.33
N HIS A 9 13.13 8.43 9.58
CA HIS A 9 12.99 8.46 8.12
C HIS A 9 11.57 8.78 7.67
N THR A 10 10.54 8.29 8.38
CA THR A 10 9.15 8.61 8.02
C THR A 10 8.86 10.11 8.22
N GLN A 11 9.39 10.71 9.29
CA GLN A 11 9.25 12.14 9.53
C GLN A 11 10.02 12.97 8.49
N GLU A 12 11.22 12.53 8.09
CA GLU A 12 12.05 13.20 7.08
C GLU A 12 11.41 13.18 5.70
N VAL A 13 10.85 12.04 5.28
CA VAL A 13 10.34 11.83 3.91
C VAL A 13 8.88 12.25 3.75
N PHE A 14 8.03 11.93 4.73
CA PHE A 14 6.59 12.20 4.65
C PHE A 14 6.14 13.39 5.49
N GLY A 15 7.02 13.98 6.31
CA GLY A 15 6.67 15.09 7.21
C GLY A 15 5.76 14.68 8.37
N VAL A 16 5.51 13.37 8.56
CA VAL A 16 4.56 12.84 9.55
C VAL A 16 5.25 11.85 10.46
N ARG A 17 5.02 12.00 11.77
CA ARG A 17 5.50 11.04 12.77
C ARG A 17 4.53 9.85 12.84
N PRO A 18 4.98 8.62 12.56
CA PRO A 18 4.12 7.45 12.68
C PRO A 18 3.88 7.08 14.14
N CYS A 19 2.68 6.62 14.45
CA CYS A 19 2.35 6.08 15.76
C CYS A 19 2.84 4.64 15.92
N LEU A 20 2.84 4.13 17.14
CA LEU A 20 3.45 2.84 17.47
C LEU A 20 2.84 1.67 16.68
N TRP A 21 1.52 1.65 16.46
CA TRP A 21 0.90 0.52 15.75
C TRP A 21 1.24 0.53 14.26
N GLN A 22 1.35 1.70 13.62
CA GLN A 22 1.79 1.81 12.22
C GLN A 22 3.20 1.24 12.04
N LEU A 23 4.09 1.55 12.99
CA LEU A 23 5.46 1.03 13.00
C LEU A 23 5.50 -0.49 13.19
N LYS A 24 4.69 -1.04 14.10
CA LYS A 24 4.60 -2.49 14.32
C LYS A 24 4.13 -3.23 13.07
N VAL A 25 3.13 -2.67 12.37
CA VAL A 25 2.63 -3.27 11.13
C VAL A 25 3.68 -3.16 10.02
N ALA A 26 4.31 -2.00 9.84
CA ALA A 26 5.38 -1.82 8.86
C ALA A 26 6.57 -2.77 9.12
N GLU A 27 6.96 -2.96 10.38
CA GLU A 27 8.00 -3.92 10.78
C GLU A 27 7.60 -5.36 10.43
N ALA A 28 6.35 -5.76 10.69
CA ALA A 28 5.86 -7.08 10.32
C ALA A 28 5.90 -7.30 8.80
N ILE A 29 5.50 -6.30 8.01
CA ILE A 29 5.59 -6.32 6.54
C ILE A 29 7.06 -6.45 6.08
N LEU A 30 7.98 -5.73 6.72
CA LEU A 30 9.41 -5.77 6.38
C LEU A 30 10.08 -7.11 6.69
N LYS A 31 9.62 -7.82 7.72
CA LYS A 31 10.12 -9.15 8.10
C LYS A 31 9.75 -10.22 7.07
N ARG A 32 8.58 -10.11 6.42
CA ARG A 32 8.08 -11.06 5.41
C ARG A 32 8.01 -12.53 5.86
N GLU A 33 7.80 -12.74 7.16
CA GLU A 33 7.70 -14.09 7.74
C GLU A 33 6.27 -14.64 7.64
N LYS A 34 5.26 -13.77 7.67
CA LYS A 34 3.83 -14.10 7.73
C LYS A 34 2.97 -13.02 7.10
N ASP A 35 1.75 -13.39 6.73
CA ASP A 35 0.71 -12.44 6.34
C ASP A 35 0.29 -11.56 7.52
N VAL A 36 -0.08 -10.32 7.23
CA VAL A 36 -0.44 -9.31 8.24
C VAL A 36 -1.86 -8.79 8.00
N LEU A 37 -2.76 -9.08 8.94
CA LEU A 37 -4.10 -8.48 8.99
C LEU A 37 -4.10 -7.29 9.96
N CYS A 38 -4.31 -6.08 9.45
CA CYS A 38 -4.43 -4.87 10.26
C CYS A 38 -5.88 -4.36 10.30
N MET A 39 -6.45 -4.27 11.50
CA MET A 39 -7.75 -3.65 11.74
C MET A 39 -7.56 -2.27 12.35
N ALA A 40 -8.08 -1.24 11.68
CA ALA A 40 -8.10 0.12 12.20
C ALA A 40 -9.38 0.81 11.71
N GLY A 41 -9.85 1.85 12.41
CA GLY A 41 -10.96 2.70 11.98
C GLY A 41 -10.58 3.72 10.89
N THR A 42 -11.55 4.21 10.13
CA THR A 42 -11.35 5.30 9.16
C THR A 42 -10.72 6.53 9.82
N GLY A 43 -9.91 7.28 9.08
CA GLY A 43 -9.19 8.44 9.61
C GLY A 43 -7.96 8.14 10.48
N MET A 44 -7.73 6.88 10.90
CA MET A 44 -6.56 6.52 11.73
C MET A 44 -5.21 6.54 10.98
N GLY A 45 -5.17 6.88 9.70
CA GLY A 45 -3.91 6.97 8.94
C GLY A 45 -3.33 5.62 8.50
N LYS A 46 -4.19 4.66 8.11
CA LYS A 46 -3.73 3.36 7.55
C LYS A 46 -2.83 3.49 6.33
N THR A 47 -2.94 4.56 5.56
CA THR A 47 -2.14 4.71 4.34
C THR A 47 -0.63 4.73 4.66
N LEU A 48 -0.24 5.40 5.75
CA LEU A 48 1.18 5.56 6.11
C LEU A 48 1.89 4.23 6.37
N MET A 49 1.20 3.23 6.95
CA MET A 49 1.83 1.91 7.20
C MET A 49 2.20 1.15 5.93
N PHE A 50 1.54 1.43 4.79
CA PHE A 50 1.95 0.86 3.50
C PHE A 50 3.23 1.49 2.98
N TRP A 51 3.47 2.77 3.26
CA TRP A 51 4.62 3.51 2.70
C TRP A 51 5.90 3.36 3.49
N ILE A 52 5.82 3.18 4.82
CA ILE A 52 7.01 3.03 5.67
C ILE A 52 7.95 1.91 5.16
N PRO A 53 7.46 0.71 4.76
CA PRO A 53 8.32 -0.34 4.20
C PRO A 53 9.13 0.07 2.97
N LEU A 54 8.64 0.99 2.14
CA LEU A 54 9.34 1.46 0.92
C LEU A 54 10.65 2.19 1.25
N LEU A 55 10.70 2.87 2.40
CA LEU A 55 11.89 3.59 2.86
C LEU A 55 13.08 2.67 3.18
N PHE A 56 12.82 1.39 3.38
CA PHE A 56 13.81 0.39 3.79
C PHE A 56 14.13 -0.63 2.69
N ARG A 57 13.49 -0.51 1.52
CA ARG A 57 13.64 -1.41 0.38
C ARG A 57 13.62 -0.60 -0.93
N PRO A 58 14.70 0.14 -1.25
CA PRO A 58 14.73 1.03 -2.42
C PRO A 58 14.59 0.26 -3.75
N GLU A 59 15.01 -0.99 -3.81
CA GLU A 59 14.85 -1.88 -4.97
C GLU A 59 13.54 -2.71 -4.91
N GLY A 60 12.76 -2.54 -3.84
CA GLY A 60 11.54 -3.31 -3.61
C GLY A 60 10.36 -2.80 -4.42
N ILE A 61 9.58 -3.73 -4.95
CA ILE A 61 8.27 -3.43 -5.54
C ILE A 61 7.19 -3.76 -4.50
N GLN A 62 6.24 -2.85 -4.34
CA GLN A 62 5.02 -3.07 -3.56
C GLN A 62 3.81 -2.81 -4.46
N ILE A 63 2.79 -3.62 -4.28
CA ILE A 63 1.52 -3.51 -5.00
C ILE A 63 0.47 -3.20 -3.95
N VAL A 64 -0.21 -2.06 -4.10
CA VAL A 64 -1.35 -1.70 -3.26
C VAL A 64 -2.60 -1.71 -4.13
N VAL A 65 -3.52 -2.61 -3.80
CA VAL A 65 -4.80 -2.74 -4.47
C VAL A 65 -5.82 -1.89 -3.73
N THR A 66 -6.43 -0.94 -4.43
CA THR A 66 -7.49 -0.09 -3.87
C THR A 66 -8.77 -0.21 -4.70
N PRO A 67 -9.95 -0.28 -4.07
CA PRO A 67 -11.21 -0.42 -4.80
C PRO A 67 -11.65 0.88 -5.51
N LEU A 68 -11.06 2.04 -5.19
CA LEU A 68 -11.51 3.33 -5.71
C LEU A 68 -10.42 4.00 -6.57
N HIS A 69 -10.73 4.30 -7.83
CA HIS A 69 -9.82 4.96 -8.80
C HIS A 69 -9.19 6.24 -8.27
N LEU A 70 -9.96 7.06 -7.56
CA LEU A 70 -9.44 8.32 -7.03
C LEU A 70 -8.34 8.11 -5.97
N LEU A 71 -8.43 7.03 -5.18
CA LEU A 71 -7.51 6.81 -4.06
C LEU A 71 -6.10 6.49 -4.55
N GLY A 72 -5.92 5.67 -5.58
CA GLY A 72 -4.57 5.37 -6.02
C GLY A 72 -3.90 6.57 -6.73
N LYS A 73 -4.67 7.51 -7.34
CA LYS A 73 -4.12 8.74 -7.93
C LYS A 73 -3.59 9.63 -6.81
N GLN A 74 -4.39 9.81 -5.77
CA GLN A 74 -3.99 10.51 -4.54
C GLN A 74 -2.78 9.85 -3.85
N ASN A 75 -2.71 8.52 -3.85
CA ASN A 75 -1.57 7.79 -3.30
C ASN A 75 -0.31 7.99 -4.14
N ALA A 76 -0.42 7.90 -5.47
CA ALA A 76 0.70 8.13 -6.38
C ALA A 76 1.24 9.57 -6.27
N GLU A 77 0.36 10.57 -6.21
CA GLU A 77 0.74 11.97 -5.97
C GLU A 77 1.43 12.15 -4.60
N SER A 78 0.93 11.48 -3.56
CA SER A 78 1.53 11.55 -2.22
C SER A 78 2.93 10.94 -2.18
N LEU A 79 3.15 9.85 -2.91
CA LEU A 79 4.46 9.22 -3.06
C LEU A 79 5.40 10.05 -3.93
N ALA A 80 4.90 10.64 -5.01
CA ALA A 80 5.68 11.53 -5.86
C ALA A 80 6.21 12.75 -5.08
N ARG A 81 5.38 13.35 -4.19
CA ARG A 81 5.82 14.41 -3.28
C ARG A 81 6.92 13.97 -2.32
N ALA A 82 6.96 12.68 -1.98
CA ALA A 82 7.99 12.06 -1.16
C ALA A 82 9.21 11.59 -1.97
N GLY A 83 9.28 11.88 -3.27
CA GLY A 83 10.35 11.42 -4.16
C GLY A 83 10.30 9.93 -4.49
N ILE A 84 9.17 9.25 -4.21
CA ILE A 84 8.97 7.84 -4.47
C ILE A 84 8.13 7.68 -5.74
N GLN A 85 8.67 6.96 -6.72
CA GLN A 85 7.95 6.67 -7.95
C GLN A 85 6.78 5.71 -7.69
N ALA A 86 5.61 6.06 -8.21
CA ALA A 86 4.39 5.28 -8.09
C ALA A 86 3.56 5.41 -9.36
N ILE A 87 3.09 4.28 -9.90
CA ILE A 87 2.28 4.27 -11.11
C ILE A 87 0.87 3.78 -10.79
N PRO A 88 -0.17 4.62 -10.99
CA PRO A 88 -1.55 4.18 -10.92
C PRO A 88 -1.96 3.41 -12.19
N ILE A 89 -2.25 2.11 -12.05
CA ILE A 89 -2.69 1.23 -13.16
C ILE A 89 -4.18 0.94 -13.08
N SER A 90 -4.96 1.56 -13.95
CA SER A 90 -6.40 1.36 -14.09
C SER A 90 -6.74 0.90 -15.49
N SER A 91 -8.00 0.49 -15.72
CA SER A 91 -8.49 0.14 -17.06
C SER A 91 -8.25 1.22 -18.12
N GLU A 92 -8.14 2.49 -17.71
CA GLU A 92 -7.84 3.62 -18.60
C GLU A 92 -6.33 3.78 -18.91
N THR A 93 -5.47 3.21 -18.06
CA THR A 93 -4.00 3.36 -18.10
C THR A 93 -3.28 2.02 -18.27
N GLU A 94 -3.99 0.96 -18.64
CA GLU A 94 -3.43 -0.37 -18.93
C GLU A 94 -2.67 -0.35 -20.27
N THR A 95 -1.37 -0.06 -20.22
CA THR A 95 -0.47 -0.16 -21.37
C THR A 95 0.73 -1.06 -21.02
N PRO A 96 1.29 -1.83 -21.97
CA PRO A 96 2.48 -2.65 -21.72
C PRO A 96 3.64 -1.86 -21.10
N ALA A 97 3.82 -0.60 -21.51
CA ALA A 97 4.84 0.30 -20.97
C ALA A 97 4.70 0.53 -19.45
N ASN A 98 3.47 0.59 -18.93
CA ASN A 98 3.23 0.78 -17.50
C ASN A 98 3.55 -0.46 -16.65
N PHE A 99 3.69 -1.64 -17.28
CA PHE A 99 4.11 -2.88 -16.63
C PHE A 99 5.63 -3.11 -16.69
N HIS A 100 6.38 -2.33 -17.47
CA HIS A 100 7.84 -2.44 -17.59
C HIS A 100 8.61 -1.55 -16.60
N VAL A 101 7.92 -0.78 -15.75
CA VAL A 101 8.57 0.11 -14.80
C VAL A 101 8.85 -0.60 -13.48
N SER A 102 10.12 -0.56 -13.07
CA SER A 102 10.71 -1.32 -11.95
C SER A 102 10.29 -0.86 -10.55
N HIS A 103 9.38 0.11 -10.42
CA HIS A 103 9.10 0.79 -9.17
C HIS A 103 7.59 1.02 -8.97
N LEU A 104 7.03 0.31 -7.98
CA LEU A 104 5.67 0.42 -7.44
C LEU A 104 4.51 0.50 -8.46
N SER A 105 3.82 -0.63 -8.65
CA SER A 105 2.58 -0.71 -9.43
C SER A 105 1.36 -0.71 -8.51
N LEU A 106 0.56 0.35 -8.54
CA LEU A 106 -0.74 0.38 -7.87
C LEU A 106 -1.78 -0.21 -8.82
N TYR A 107 -2.21 -1.44 -8.59
CA TYR A 107 -3.21 -2.10 -9.43
C TYR A 107 -4.62 -1.71 -9.00
N TYR A 108 -5.40 -1.17 -9.93
CA TYR A 108 -6.82 -0.95 -9.77
C TYR A 108 -7.58 -2.01 -10.55
N ARG A 109 -8.53 -2.64 -9.86
CA ARG A 109 -9.58 -3.38 -10.55
C ARG A 109 -10.90 -2.95 -9.94
N ASN A 110 -11.68 -2.16 -10.70
CA ASN A 110 -13.12 -2.19 -10.57
C ASN A 110 -13.56 -3.59 -11.01
N TYR A 111 -13.64 -4.54 -10.08
CA TYR A 111 -14.57 -5.64 -10.29
C TYR A 111 -15.96 -5.09 -10.00
N THR A 112 -16.61 -4.53 -11.01
CA THR A 112 -18.07 -4.45 -11.00
C THR A 112 -18.59 -5.87 -11.21
N TYR A 113 -18.74 -6.62 -10.13
CA TYR A 113 -19.75 -7.67 -10.04
C TYR A 113 -20.64 -7.32 -8.86
N LEU A 114 -21.68 -6.52 -9.14
CA LEU A 114 -22.84 -6.44 -8.26
C LEU A 114 -23.60 -7.77 -8.39
N ARG A 115 -23.49 -8.59 -7.33
CA ARG A 115 -24.42 -9.60 -6.75
C ARG A 115 -25.52 -10.15 -7.67
N GLU A 116 -25.70 -11.47 -7.80
CA GLU A 116 -26.38 -12.37 -6.83
C GLU A 116 -25.99 -13.83 -7.09
N THR A 117 -25.72 -14.71 -6.11
CA THR A 117 -26.54 -15.09 -4.95
C THR A 117 -25.72 -15.71 -3.79
N THR A 118 -26.25 -15.51 -2.57
CA THR A 118 -26.16 -16.37 -1.36
C THR A 118 -24.90 -16.46 -0.45
N ARG A 119 -25.07 -15.79 0.70
CA ARG A 119 -24.73 -16.11 2.12
C ARG A 119 -23.38 -15.67 2.73
N PRO A 120 -23.41 -15.27 4.04
CA PRO A 120 -22.45 -14.35 4.64
C PRO A 120 -21.68 -14.99 5.80
N SER A 121 -20.39 -15.32 5.65
CA SER A 121 -19.47 -15.54 6.77
C SER A 121 -18.10 -16.06 6.29
N ALA A 122 -17.24 -15.18 5.78
CA ALA A 122 -15.78 -15.40 5.78
C ALA A 122 -15.07 -14.11 5.33
N PRO A 123 -14.01 -13.64 6.02
CA PRO A 123 -13.14 -12.62 5.47
C PRO A 123 -12.35 -13.21 4.29
N PHE A 124 -12.49 -12.59 3.12
CA PHE A 124 -11.76 -12.92 1.89
C PHE A 124 -10.25 -12.81 2.13
N VAL A 125 -9.52 -13.89 1.89
CA VAL A 125 -8.06 -13.94 1.80
C VAL A 125 -7.71 -14.03 0.32
N ILE A 126 -6.85 -13.14 -0.19
CA ILE A 126 -6.26 -13.27 -1.53
C ILE A 126 -4.91 -13.99 -1.31
N GLU A 127 -4.88 -15.29 -1.59
CA GLU A 127 -3.64 -16.08 -1.71
C GLU A 127 -2.97 -15.78 -3.06
N TRP A 128 -1.65 -15.63 -3.06
CA TRP A 128 -0.83 -15.72 -4.28
C TRP A 128 0.02 -16.99 -4.18
N SER A 129 -0.14 -17.88 -5.16
CA SER A 129 0.69 -19.09 -5.36
C SER A 129 2.09 -18.75 -5.87
#